data_AF-A0AA96Y858-F1
#
_entry.id   AF-A0AA96Y858-F1
#
_cell.length_a   1.000
_cell.length_b   1.000
_cell.length_c   1.000
_cell.angle_alpha   90.00
_cell.angle_beta   90.00
_cell.angle_gamma   90.00
#
_symmetry.space_group_name_H-M   'P 1'
#
loop_
_entity.id
_entity.type
_entity.pdbx_description
1 polymer ?
#
loop_
_entity_poly.entity_id
_entity_poly.type
_entity_poly.pdbx_seq_one_letter_code
_entity_poly.pdbx_strand_id
1 'polypeptide(L)'
;MKTPIPKWLLALFDWLYRDRRPEHVRKSEQDFIRAVNQLKTLSATDRGGMSIDPEELRGQILESRESLRHLVDPSHRRENSQERRGVAIHEELCSQFDFFQVVTWRRAGDGSAIRYICLQDLKSHRWTVAAVDHFVNDETVSPAQDYCRVADLFKAAVNAEALLWHKSLKEAMNAYYTDGEGGN
;
A
#
# COMPACT_ATOMS: atom_id res chain seq x y z
N MET A 1 -42.23 45.37 -1.79
CA MET A 1 -41.53 45.64 -3.07
C MET A 1 -40.78 44.37 -3.48
N LYS A 2 -41.25 43.68 -4.54
CA LYS A 2 -40.50 42.61 -5.23
C LYS A 2 -40.37 43.07 -6.68
N THR A 3 -39.15 43.39 -7.11
CA THR A 3 -38.88 43.75 -8.50
C THR A 3 -38.95 42.49 -9.36
N PRO A 4 -39.68 42.48 -10.48
CA PRO A 4 -39.71 41.34 -11.37
C PRO A 4 -38.33 41.18 -12.03
N ILE A 5 -37.77 39.96 -11.96
CA ILE A 5 -36.51 39.61 -12.60
C ILE A 5 -36.67 39.88 -14.11
N PRO A 6 -35.81 40.70 -14.72
CA PRO A 6 -35.97 41.05 -16.12
C PRO A 6 -35.68 39.83 -17.01
N LYS A 7 -36.56 39.57 -17.97
CA LYS A 7 -36.57 38.36 -18.81
C LYS A 7 -35.24 38.10 -19.55
N TRP A 8 -34.50 39.16 -19.88
CA TRP A 8 -33.19 39.03 -20.53
C TRP A 8 -32.13 38.39 -19.62
N LEU A 9 -32.25 38.57 -18.31
CA LEU A 9 -31.32 38.01 -17.32
C LEU A 9 -31.54 36.51 -17.16
N LEU A 10 -32.81 36.06 -17.17
CA LEU A 10 -33.15 34.64 -17.23
C LEU A 10 -32.66 34.00 -18.54
N ALA A 11 -32.85 34.68 -19.67
CA ALA A 11 -32.36 34.20 -20.98
C ALA A 11 -30.83 34.12 -21.04
N LEU A 12 -30.12 35.03 -20.38
CA LEU A 12 -28.65 35.01 -20.28
C LEU A 12 -28.17 33.84 -19.42
N PHE A 13 -28.84 33.57 -18.30
CA PHE A 13 -28.56 32.39 -17.48
C PHE A 13 -28.82 31.09 -18.24
N ASP A 14 -29.95 30.99 -18.96
CA ASP A 14 -30.27 29.81 -19.77
C ASP A 14 -29.26 29.60 -20.91
N TRP A 15 -28.72 30.68 -21.48
CA TRP A 15 -27.67 30.60 -22.49
C TRP A 15 -26.30 30.19 -21.90
N LEU A 16 -25.96 30.69 -20.72
CA LEU A 16 -24.69 30.42 -20.05
C LEU A 16 -24.63 28.99 -19.48
N TYR A 17 -25.74 28.49 -18.96
CA TYR A 17 -25.90 27.13 -18.43
C TYR A 17 -26.51 26.16 -19.46
N ARG A 18 -26.61 26.57 -20.73
CA ARG A 18 -27.09 25.69 -21.80
C ARG A 18 -26.16 24.50 -21.90
N ASP A 19 -26.69 23.32 -21.61
CA ASP A 19 -25.93 22.09 -21.70
C ASP A 19 -25.46 21.89 -23.15
N ARG A 20 -24.15 22.06 -23.38
CA ARG A 20 -23.50 21.92 -24.70
C ARG A 20 -23.05 20.48 -24.97
N ARG A 21 -23.38 19.55 -24.09
CA ARG A 21 -23.01 18.14 -24.28
C ARG A 21 -23.75 17.56 -25.49
N PRO A 22 -23.09 16.69 -26.27
CA PRO A 22 -23.69 16.13 -27.48
C PRO A 22 -24.91 15.25 -27.13
N GLU A 23 -25.91 15.22 -28.03
CA GLU A 23 -27.22 14.60 -27.79
C GLU A 23 -27.15 13.12 -27.36
N HIS A 24 -26.13 12.37 -27.81
CA HIS A 24 -25.93 10.98 -27.39
C HIS A 24 -25.57 10.86 -25.89
N VAL A 25 -24.84 11.83 -25.34
CA VAL A 25 -24.49 11.85 -23.91
C VAL A 25 -25.73 12.14 -23.08
N ARG A 26 -26.55 13.11 -23.52
CA ARG A 26 -27.81 13.48 -22.84
C ARG A 26 -28.81 12.33 -22.86
N LYS A 27 -28.91 11.61 -23.98
CA LYS A 27 -29.77 10.43 -24.09
C LYS A 27 -29.29 9.29 -23.20
N SER A 28 -27.98 9.00 -23.20
CA SER A 28 -27.39 8.01 -22.31
C SER A 28 -27.59 8.35 -20.84
N GLU A 29 -27.47 9.62 -20.47
CA GLU A 29 -27.70 10.10 -19.10
C GLU A 29 -29.17 9.96 -18.68
N GLN A 30 -30.12 10.28 -19.57
CA GLN A 30 -31.55 10.07 -19.31
C GLN A 30 -31.91 8.58 -19.21
N ASP A 31 -31.34 7.73 -20.06
CA ASP A 31 -31.56 6.29 -20.00
C ASP A 31 -30.94 5.70 -18.72
N PHE A 32 -29.80 6.20 -18.27
CA PHE A 32 -29.19 5.87 -16.99
C PHE A 32 -30.06 6.30 -15.81
N ILE A 33 -30.52 7.55 -15.78
CA ILE A 33 -31.41 8.06 -14.72
C ILE A 33 -32.71 7.26 -14.67
N ARG A 34 -33.27 6.89 -15.83
CA ARG A 34 -34.48 6.03 -15.91
C ARG A 34 -34.21 4.63 -15.36
N ALA A 35 -33.08 4.01 -15.71
CA ALA A 35 -32.72 2.68 -15.21
C ALA A 35 -32.46 2.70 -13.69
N VAL A 36 -31.79 3.74 -13.19
CA VAL A 36 -31.54 3.92 -11.77
C VAL A 36 -32.84 4.12 -11.01
N ASN A 37 -33.75 4.98 -11.49
CA ASN A 37 -35.06 5.21 -10.85
C ASN A 37 -36.01 4.01 -10.93
N GLN A 38 -35.69 2.97 -11.71
CA GLN A 38 -36.40 1.69 -11.68
C GLN A 38 -35.91 0.76 -10.56
N LEU A 39 -34.73 1.03 -10.00
CA LEU A 39 -34.24 0.33 -8.82
C LEU A 39 -34.97 0.88 -7.59
N LYS A 40 -35.49 -0.02 -6.75
CA LYS A 40 -36.17 0.36 -5.50
C LYS A 40 -35.24 1.10 -4.52
N THR A 41 -33.93 0.97 -4.71
CA THR A 41 -32.88 1.23 -3.72
C THR A 41 -32.20 2.58 -3.93
N LEU A 42 -32.31 3.16 -5.13
CA LEU A 42 -31.54 4.33 -5.53
C LEU A 42 -32.37 5.23 -6.43
N SER A 43 -32.44 6.52 -6.09
CA SER A 43 -33.09 7.53 -6.91
C SER A 43 -32.08 8.56 -7.40
N ALA A 44 -32.20 8.90 -8.68
CA ALA A 44 -31.39 9.91 -9.33
C ALA A 44 -32.30 11.07 -9.79
N THR A 45 -31.88 12.29 -9.46
CA THR A 45 -32.51 13.51 -9.96
C THR A 45 -32.06 13.81 -11.39
N ASP A 46 -32.88 14.54 -12.14
CA ASP A 46 -32.62 14.94 -13.54
C ASP A 46 -31.34 15.78 -13.74
N ARG A 47 -30.67 16.17 -12.65
CA ARG A 47 -29.40 16.92 -12.65
C ARG A 47 -28.21 16.11 -12.11
N GLY A 48 -28.36 14.78 -11.96
CA GLY A 48 -27.27 13.88 -11.56
C GLY A 48 -27.02 13.75 -10.05
N GLY A 49 -27.87 14.34 -9.19
CA GLY A 49 -27.83 14.09 -7.76
C GLY A 49 -28.42 12.72 -7.44
N MET A 50 -27.67 11.85 -6.76
CA MET A 50 -28.08 10.50 -6.35
C MET A 50 -28.44 10.47 -4.85
N SER A 51 -29.53 9.78 -4.51
CA SER A 51 -29.95 9.50 -3.13
C SER A 51 -30.23 8.01 -2.98
N ILE A 52 -29.78 7.43 -1.87
CA ILE A 52 -30.02 6.04 -1.50
C ILE A 52 -31.06 6.04 -0.37
N ASP A 53 -32.02 5.11 -0.40
CA ASP A 53 -33.00 4.96 0.67
C ASP A 53 -32.33 4.39 1.95
N PRO A 54 -32.34 5.11 3.08
CA PRO A 54 -31.61 4.70 4.29
C PRO A 54 -32.15 3.44 4.98
N GLU A 55 -33.37 2.97 4.69
CA GLU A 55 -33.94 1.81 5.38
C GLU A 55 -33.36 0.46 4.95
N GLU A 56 -32.89 0.34 3.71
CA GLU A 56 -32.28 -0.91 3.21
C GLU A 56 -30.83 -1.09 3.70
N LEU A 57 -30.08 0.02 3.80
CA LEU A 57 -28.74 0.02 4.39
C LEU A 57 -28.76 -0.46 5.84
N ARG A 58 -29.82 -0.15 6.59
CA ARG A 58 -29.97 -0.63 7.98
C ARG A 58 -30.08 -2.15 8.02
N GLY A 59 -30.89 -2.76 7.15
CA GLY A 59 -31.03 -4.21 7.08
C GLY A 59 -29.70 -4.91 6.78
N GLN A 60 -28.98 -4.42 5.76
CA GLN A 60 -27.69 -5.00 5.36
C GLN A 60 -26.61 -4.83 6.45
N ILE A 61 -26.60 -3.71 7.16
CA ILE A 61 -25.68 -3.48 8.28
C ILE A 61 -26.01 -4.40 9.46
N LEU A 62 -27.29 -4.60 9.77
CA LEU A 62 -27.74 -5.52 10.82
C LEU A 62 -27.37 -6.98 10.49
N GLU A 63 -27.66 -7.43 9.27
CA GLU A 63 -27.31 -8.79 8.80
C GLU A 63 -25.78 -9.01 8.78
N SER A 64 -25.01 -8.01 8.33
CA SER A 64 -23.54 -8.08 8.34
C SER A 64 -22.98 -8.13 9.76
N ARG A 65 -23.61 -7.45 10.73
CA ARG A 65 -23.18 -7.49 12.14
C ARG A 65 -23.53 -8.82 12.80
N GLU A 66 -24.67 -9.41 12.46
CA GLU A 66 -25.03 -10.74 12.94
C GLU A 66 -24.12 -11.82 12.36
N SER A 67 -23.83 -11.77 11.06
CA SER A 67 -22.95 -12.75 10.40
C SER A 67 -21.53 -12.67 10.95
N LEU A 68 -21.02 -11.48 11.29
CA LEU A 68 -19.66 -11.28 11.84
C LEU A 68 -19.59 -11.39 13.37
N ARG A 69 -20.70 -11.71 14.07
CA ARG A 69 -20.73 -11.81 15.53
C ARG A 69 -19.74 -12.84 16.07
N HIS A 70 -19.52 -13.93 15.33
CA HIS A 70 -18.58 -15.00 15.66
C HIS A 70 -17.11 -14.53 15.70
N LEU A 71 -16.73 -13.46 14.98
CA LEU A 71 -15.38 -12.91 15.00
C LEU A 71 -15.06 -12.15 16.29
N VAL A 72 -16.09 -11.63 16.96
CA VAL A 72 -15.97 -10.83 18.17
C VAL A 72 -16.33 -11.65 19.41
N ASP A 73 -16.88 -12.86 19.24
CA ASP A 73 -17.24 -13.74 20.34
C ASP A 73 -15.97 -14.24 21.07
N PRO A 74 -15.77 -13.88 22.34
CA PRO A 74 -14.59 -14.29 23.10
C PRO A 74 -14.51 -15.80 23.32
N SER A 75 -15.60 -16.54 23.10
CA SER A 75 -15.60 -18.00 23.19
C SER A 75 -14.89 -18.67 21.99
N HIS A 76 -14.93 -18.08 20.79
CA HIS A 76 -14.18 -18.56 19.61
C HIS A 76 -12.70 -18.15 19.62
N ARG A 77 -12.29 -17.24 20.51
CA ARG A 77 -10.88 -16.88 20.72
C ARG A 77 -10.06 -18.05 21.31
N ARG A 78 -10.70 -19.04 21.95
CA ARG A 78 -10.02 -20.18 22.59
C ARG A 78 -9.72 -21.34 21.65
N GLU A 79 -10.51 -21.57 20.60
CA GLU A 79 -10.33 -22.75 19.73
C GLU A 79 -9.13 -22.65 18.78
N ASN A 80 -8.71 -21.44 18.37
CA ASN A 80 -7.50 -21.25 17.55
C ASN A 80 -6.18 -21.33 18.34
N SER A 81 -6.20 -21.85 19.57
CA SER A 81 -4.99 -22.00 20.40
C SER A 81 -4.06 -23.13 19.95
N GLN A 82 -4.50 -24.03 19.07
CA GLN A 82 -3.60 -25.02 18.44
C GLN A 82 -2.75 -24.45 17.29
N GLU A 83 -3.21 -23.42 16.58
CA GLU A 83 -2.41 -22.71 15.57
C GLU A 83 -1.37 -21.76 16.18
N ARG A 84 -1.53 -21.39 17.46
CA ARG A 84 -0.57 -20.55 18.21
C ARG A 84 0.75 -21.25 18.54
N ARG A 85 0.88 -22.56 18.36
CA ARG A 85 2.18 -23.24 18.50
C ARG A 85 3.19 -22.84 17.42
N GLY A 86 2.73 -22.46 16.22
CA GLY A 86 3.59 -21.93 15.17
C GLY A 86 3.99 -20.46 15.41
N VAL A 87 3.16 -19.70 16.13
CA VAL A 87 3.39 -18.27 16.41
C VAL A 87 4.29 -18.07 17.63
N ALA A 88 4.20 -18.93 18.65
CA ALA A 88 5.06 -18.83 19.84
C ALA A 88 6.55 -19.03 19.51
N ILE A 89 6.88 -19.88 18.54
CA ILE A 89 8.28 -20.06 18.08
C ILE A 89 8.77 -18.79 17.35
N HIS A 90 7.87 -18.02 16.74
CA HIS A 90 8.23 -16.79 16.03
C HIS A 90 8.36 -15.57 16.96
N GLU A 91 7.61 -15.53 18.06
CA GLU A 91 7.65 -14.43 19.03
C GLU A 91 8.91 -14.47 19.91
N GLU A 92 9.39 -15.66 20.27
CA GLU A 92 10.60 -15.83 21.09
C GLU A 92 11.89 -15.55 20.30
N LEU A 93 11.89 -15.74 18.97
CA LEU A 93 12.98 -15.35 18.07
C LEU A 93 12.93 -13.87 17.66
N CYS A 94 11.75 -13.24 17.64
CA CYS A 94 11.60 -11.81 17.34
C CYS A 94 12.12 -10.89 18.46
N SER A 95 12.44 -11.44 19.65
CA SER A 95 13.04 -10.69 20.76
C SER A 95 14.55 -10.44 20.58
N GLN A 96 15.22 -11.03 19.58
CA GLN A 96 16.67 -11.13 19.64
C GLN A 96 17.42 -9.93 19.05
N PHE A 97 16.85 -9.21 18.07
CA PHE A 97 17.56 -8.12 17.41
C PHE A 97 16.65 -6.96 16.98
N ASP A 98 16.81 -5.82 17.66
CA ASP A 98 16.18 -4.54 17.29
C ASP A 98 17.10 -3.80 16.32
N PHE A 99 16.80 -3.81 15.02
CA PHE A 99 17.54 -3.04 14.03
C PHE A 99 16.62 -2.31 13.06
N PHE A 100 17.15 -1.28 12.39
CA PHE A 100 16.51 -0.71 11.21
C PHE A 100 17.31 -1.02 9.95
N GLN A 101 16.58 -1.24 8.87
CA GLN A 101 17.13 -1.46 7.55
C GLN A 101 17.38 -0.13 6.85
N VAL A 102 18.57 0.03 6.27
CA VAL A 102 18.92 1.13 5.37
C VAL A 102 19.34 0.58 4.04
N VAL A 103 18.69 1.05 2.98
CA VAL A 103 19.09 0.77 1.60
C VAL A 103 19.87 1.96 1.09
N THR A 104 21.11 1.73 0.65
CA THR A 104 21.98 2.77 0.08
C THR A 104 22.61 2.28 -1.23
N TRP A 105 23.00 3.22 -2.08
CA TRP A 105 23.49 2.94 -3.43
C TRP A 105 24.86 3.59 -3.65
N ARG A 106 25.74 2.91 -4.40
CA ARG A 106 27.04 3.43 -4.81
C ARG A 106 27.26 3.16 -6.31
N ARG A 107 27.82 4.14 -7.01
CA ARG A 107 28.33 3.94 -8.38
C ARG A 107 29.73 3.32 -8.32
N ALA A 108 29.92 2.24 -9.06
CA ALA A 108 31.23 1.63 -9.25
C ALA A 108 31.96 2.28 -10.44
N GLY A 109 33.30 2.18 -10.46
CA GLY A 109 34.15 2.85 -11.45
C GLY A 109 34.01 2.31 -12.88
N ASP A 110 33.42 1.13 -13.03
CA ASP A 110 33.06 0.46 -14.28
C ASP A 110 31.70 0.92 -14.86
N GLY A 111 31.00 1.84 -14.17
CA GLY A 111 29.67 2.32 -14.55
C GLY A 111 28.51 1.50 -13.95
N SER A 112 28.80 0.41 -13.23
CA SER A 112 27.80 -0.39 -12.52
C SER A 112 27.23 0.36 -11.31
N ALA A 113 26.04 -0.04 -10.86
CA ALA A 113 25.43 0.45 -9.63
C ALA A 113 25.36 -0.67 -8.61
N ILE A 114 25.75 -0.40 -7.37
CA ILE A 114 25.74 -1.38 -6.28
C ILE A 114 24.75 -0.92 -5.22
N ARG A 115 23.81 -1.78 -4.85
CA ARG A 115 22.86 -1.56 -3.76
C ARG A 115 23.34 -2.30 -2.52
N TYR A 116 23.41 -1.58 -1.42
CA TYR A 116 23.72 -2.09 -0.09
C TYR A 116 22.46 -2.14 0.76
N ILE A 117 22.26 -3.26 1.41
CA ILE A 117 21.25 -3.43 2.45
C ILE A 117 22.00 -3.52 3.78
N CYS A 118 21.95 -2.42 4.53
CA CYS A 118 22.65 -2.27 5.79
C CYS A 118 21.66 -2.36 6.96
N LEU A 119 22.13 -2.84 8.10
CA LEU A 119 21.40 -2.86 9.36
C LEU A 119 22.10 -1.95 10.36
N GLN A 120 21.34 -1.13 11.07
CA GLN A 120 21.81 -0.47 12.28
C GLN A 120 21.10 -1.07 13.48
N ASP A 121 21.89 -1.55 14.44
CA ASP A 121 21.40 -1.95 15.75
C ASP A 121 20.90 -0.72 16.52
N LEU A 122 19.67 -0.83 17.03
CA LEU A 122 19.02 0.24 17.78
C LEU A 122 19.68 0.49 19.15
N LYS A 123 20.40 -0.49 19.71
CA LYS A 123 21.04 -0.37 21.02
C LYS A 123 22.46 0.18 20.93
N SER A 124 23.30 -0.44 20.09
CA SER A 124 24.71 -0.05 19.96
C SER A 124 24.96 1.03 18.91
N HIS A 125 23.95 1.36 18.08
CA HIS A 125 24.08 2.24 16.92
C HIS A 125 25.19 1.82 15.94
N ARG A 126 25.58 0.54 15.97
CA ARG A 126 26.57 -0.01 15.05
C ARG A 126 25.91 -0.45 13.75
N TRP A 127 26.72 -0.52 12.71
CA TRP A 127 26.29 -0.78 11.34
C TRP A 127 26.88 -2.07 10.81
N THR A 128 26.10 -2.83 10.06
CA THR A 128 26.61 -3.99 9.31
C THR A 128 25.96 -4.04 7.93
N VAL A 129 26.61 -4.70 6.97
CA VAL A 129 26.05 -4.96 5.64
C VAL A 129 25.44 -6.36 5.68
N ALA A 130 24.13 -6.46 5.50
CA ALA A 130 23.43 -7.73 5.47
C ALA A 130 23.41 -8.35 4.07
N ALA A 131 23.31 -7.52 3.02
CA ALA A 131 23.29 -7.99 1.65
C ALA A 131 23.74 -6.91 0.67
N VAL A 132 24.24 -7.35 -0.49
CA VAL A 132 24.69 -6.47 -1.57
C VAL A 132 24.23 -7.00 -2.91
N ASP A 133 23.76 -6.10 -3.76
CA ASP A 133 23.37 -6.38 -5.14
C ASP A 133 24.18 -5.56 -6.11
N HIS A 134 24.66 -6.23 -7.16
CA HIS A 134 25.40 -5.61 -8.24
C HIS A 134 24.50 -5.50 -9.46
N PHE A 135 24.28 -4.28 -9.93
CA PHE A 135 23.52 -3.98 -11.13
C PHE A 135 24.51 -3.53 -12.21
N VAL A 136 24.82 -4.46 -13.12
CA VAL A 136 25.53 -4.16 -14.36
C VAL A 136 24.48 -3.72 -15.38
N ASN A 137 24.83 -2.74 -16.23
CA ASN A 137 23.89 -2.22 -17.23
C ASN A 137 23.30 -3.38 -18.06
N ASP A 138 21.96 -3.37 -18.21
CA ASP A 138 21.10 -4.29 -18.99
C ASP A 138 20.27 -5.34 -18.20
N GLU A 139 20.39 -5.42 -16.87
CA GLU A 139 19.52 -6.31 -16.09
C GLU A 139 18.16 -5.69 -15.76
N THR A 140 17.11 -6.11 -16.47
CA THR A 140 15.71 -5.78 -16.17
C THR A 140 15.13 -6.73 -15.13
N VAL A 141 15.49 -6.56 -13.85
CA VAL A 141 14.93 -7.37 -12.76
C VAL A 141 13.50 -6.92 -12.46
N SER A 142 12.54 -7.85 -12.48
CA SER A 142 11.15 -7.59 -12.08
C SER A 142 11.07 -7.13 -10.62
N PRO A 143 10.36 -6.03 -10.30
CA PRO A 143 10.27 -5.49 -8.94
C PRO A 143 9.79 -6.50 -7.88
N ALA A 144 8.89 -7.43 -8.25
CA ALA A 144 8.36 -8.42 -7.33
C ALA A 144 9.41 -9.49 -6.96
N GLN A 145 10.21 -9.91 -7.94
CA GLN A 145 11.27 -10.89 -7.73
C GLN A 145 12.44 -10.30 -6.94
N ASP A 146 12.70 -9.01 -7.13
CA ASP A 146 13.70 -8.27 -6.38
C ASP A 146 13.36 -8.17 -4.89
N TYR A 147 12.10 -7.88 -4.54
CA TYR A 147 11.68 -7.79 -3.13
C TYR A 147 11.80 -9.12 -2.38
N CYS A 148 11.32 -10.23 -2.96
CA CYS A 148 11.44 -11.56 -2.34
C CYS A 148 12.91 -11.94 -2.12
N ARG A 149 13.76 -11.70 -3.12
CA ARG A 149 15.20 -11.96 -3.03
C ARG A 149 15.86 -11.18 -1.90
N VAL A 150 15.53 -9.89 -1.75
CA VAL A 150 16.04 -9.04 -0.67
C VAL A 150 15.61 -9.55 0.70
N ALA A 151 14.36 -9.98 0.85
CA ALA A 151 13.86 -10.52 2.11
C ALA A 151 14.58 -11.82 2.50
N ASP A 152 14.88 -12.70 1.54
CA ASP A 152 15.57 -13.95 1.78
C ASP A 152 17.06 -13.75 2.11
N LEU A 153 17.75 -12.84 1.40
CA LEU A 153 19.12 -12.45 1.73
C LEU A 153 19.22 -11.86 3.13
N PHE A 154 18.26 -11.01 3.49
CA PHE A 154 18.17 -10.43 4.82
C PHE A 154 17.95 -11.51 5.90
N LYS A 155 17.03 -12.45 5.70
CA LYS A 155 16.82 -13.56 6.64
C LYS A 155 18.07 -14.42 6.81
N ALA A 156 18.75 -14.73 5.70
CA ALA A 156 19.99 -15.50 5.74
C ALA A 156 21.09 -14.77 6.53
N ALA A 157 21.23 -13.46 6.32
CA ALA A 157 22.24 -12.64 6.99
C ALA A 157 21.99 -12.47 8.49
N VAL A 158 20.73 -12.27 8.91
CA VAL A 158 20.37 -12.15 10.33
C VAL A 158 20.56 -13.48 11.08
N ASN A 159 20.29 -14.60 10.39
CA ASN A 159 20.48 -15.93 10.97
C ASN A 159 21.94 -16.41 10.93
N ALA A 160 22.82 -15.72 10.20
CA ALA A 160 24.24 -16.02 10.19
C ALA A 160 24.92 -15.44 11.44
N GLU A 161 25.62 -16.28 12.21
CA GLU A 161 26.30 -15.90 13.46
C GLU A 161 27.43 -14.86 13.31
N ALA A 162 27.71 -14.35 12.11
CA ALA A 162 28.93 -13.60 11.79
C ALA A 162 28.68 -12.19 11.22
N LEU A 163 27.59 -11.51 11.60
CA LEU A 163 27.44 -10.09 11.24
C LEU A 163 28.52 -9.26 11.94
N LEU A 164 29.48 -8.76 11.17
CA LEU A 164 30.51 -7.86 11.66
C LEU A 164 29.94 -6.46 11.81
N TRP A 165 29.92 -5.95 13.04
CA TRP A 165 29.35 -4.66 13.39
C TRP A 165 30.43 -3.57 13.45
N HIS A 166 30.23 -2.52 12.67
CA HIS A 166 31.13 -1.38 12.50
C HIS A 166 30.58 -0.11 13.16
N LYS A 167 31.45 0.88 13.37
CA LYS A 167 31.07 2.13 14.05
C LYS A 167 30.30 3.09 13.14
N SER A 168 30.43 2.94 11.82
CA SER A 168 29.74 3.79 10.85
C SER A 168 29.27 3.02 9.62
N LEU A 169 28.23 3.54 8.96
CA LEU A 169 27.72 3.01 7.71
C LEU A 169 28.79 2.96 6.61
N LYS A 170 29.64 3.99 6.52
CA LYS A 170 30.72 4.06 5.53
C LYS A 170 31.78 2.98 5.75
N GLU A 171 32.13 2.74 7.00
CA GLU A 171 33.08 1.70 7.40
C GLU A 171 32.53 0.30 7.07
N ALA A 172 31.26 0.03 7.40
CA ALA A 172 30.61 -1.24 7.08
C ALA A 172 30.59 -1.51 5.56
N MET A 173 30.21 -0.51 4.76
CA MET A 173 30.24 -0.66 3.29
C MET A 173 31.65 -0.89 2.76
N ASN A 174 32.65 -0.17 3.30
CA ASN A 174 34.02 -0.30 2.83
C ASN A 174 34.64 -1.64 3.20
N ALA A 175 34.34 -2.18 4.38
CA ALA A 175 34.78 -3.52 4.79
C ALA A 175 34.27 -4.59 3.82
N TYR A 176 33.00 -4.49 3.40
CA TYR A 176 32.45 -5.39 2.39
C TYR A 176 33.20 -5.31 1.05
N TYR A 177 33.53 -4.09 0.60
CA TYR A 177 34.31 -3.90 -0.63
C TYR A 177 35.72 -4.50 -0.55
N THR A 178 36.40 -4.40 0.60
CA THR A 178 37.77 -4.91 0.75
C THR A 178 37.82 -6.42 0.86
N ASP A 179 36.78 -7.05 1.42
CA ASP A 179 36.72 -8.50 1.56
C ASP A 179 36.30 -9.19 0.23
N GLY A 180 35.60 -8.46 -0.66
CA GLY A 180 35.12 -8.95 -1.95
C GLY A 180 36.14 -8.99 -3.10
N GLU A 181 37.31 -8.35 -2.95
CA GLU A 181 38.41 -8.43 -3.96
C GLU A 181 39.37 -9.63 -3.72
N GLY A 182 39.05 -10.51 -2.76
CA GLY A 182 39.88 -11.65 -2.38
C GLY A 182 39.46 -13.03 -2.94
N GLY A 183 38.59 -13.08 -3.95
CA GLY A 183 38.12 -14.34 -4.54
C GLY A 183 38.22 -14.33 -6.06
N ASN A 184 39.31 -14.90 -6.59
CA ASN A 184 39.44 -15.34 -7.99
C ASN A 184 38.30 -16.28 -8.40
#